data_AF-A0A420ID50-F1
#
_entry.id   AF-A0A420ID50-F1
#
_cell.length_a   1.000
_cell.length_b   1.000
_cell.length_c   1.000
_cell.angle_alpha   90.00
_cell.angle_beta   90.00
_cell.angle_gamma   90.00
#
_symmetry.space_group_name_H-M   'P 1'
#
loop_
_entity.id
_entity.type
_entity.pdbx_description
1 polymer ?
#
loop_
_entity_poly.entity_id
_entity_poly.type
_entity_poly.pdbx_seq_one_letter_code
_entity_poly.pdbx_strand_id
1 'polypeptide(L)'
;MGLEKVMTGPSSSDPKNQAKFFEDFGVWKDAPIFTGTTKFEPLPEVKNIMVTGGAGFIACWLVRHLTLTYADSYNIISFDKLDYCSSLNNTRVLNDKRNFTFYHGDITNHSEVMDCLQRYNIDTIFHFAAQSHVDLSFGNSYAFTHTNVYGTHVLLESAKKIGIKKFIHVSTDEVYGEVRDDADDLLETSILAPTNPYAASKAAAEMLVHSYQKSFKLPVIIVRSNNVYGPHQYPEKIIPKFSLLLHRGQPVVLHGDGTPTRRYLYAGDAADAFDTILHRGAMDQIYNVGSCDEISNLDLCLKLLQHLNIPFDTQELLQKWVKHTRDRPFNDHRYAVDGTKLRQIGWEQKTTFSEGLSITIDWYKKYGENWWGDITKVLTPFPIVAGTEIIASGENLEDSEITEIDLDNTISPGDKKRKVDGTPMQAVRA
;
A
#
# COMPACT_ATOMS: atom_id res chain seq x y z
N MET A 1 -3.34 28.24 15.69
CA MET A 1 -2.77 29.07 14.59
C MET A 1 -2.22 28.21 13.44
N GLY A 2 -2.80 27.04 13.11
CA GLY A 2 -2.18 26.06 12.19
C GLY A 2 -3.02 25.63 10.98
N LEU A 3 -4.10 26.34 10.65
CA LEU A 3 -4.99 25.98 9.53
C LEU A 3 -4.59 26.61 8.18
N GLU A 4 -3.58 27.48 8.13
CA GLU A 4 -3.21 28.23 6.90
C GLU A 4 -2.49 27.40 5.81
N LYS A 5 -2.14 26.14 6.05
CA LYS A 5 -1.43 25.30 5.05
C LYS A 5 -2.26 24.21 4.40
N VAL A 6 -3.52 24.06 4.78
CA VAL A 6 -4.46 23.24 4.02
C VAL A 6 -5.10 24.14 2.98
N MET A 7 -4.60 24.06 1.75
CA MET A 7 -5.24 24.76 0.64
C MET A 7 -6.17 23.82 -0.10
N THR A 8 -7.44 24.22 -0.16
CA THR A 8 -8.48 23.54 -0.93
C THR A 8 -8.45 24.02 -2.38
N GLY A 9 -8.50 23.10 -3.34
CA GLY A 9 -8.87 23.44 -4.72
C GLY A 9 -10.29 24.06 -4.78
N PRO A 10 -10.71 24.60 -5.94
CA PRO A 10 -12.08 25.07 -6.13
C PRO A 10 -13.07 23.89 -6.06
N SER A 11 -13.54 23.55 -4.86
CA SER A 11 -14.26 22.28 -4.60
C SER A 11 -15.76 22.35 -4.92
N SER A 12 -16.31 21.22 -5.38
CA SER A 12 -17.74 20.96 -5.62
C SER A 12 -18.35 19.89 -4.68
N SER A 13 -17.76 19.61 -3.51
CA SER A 13 -18.24 18.57 -2.57
C SER A 13 -18.82 19.11 -1.25
N ASP A 14 -19.68 18.30 -0.60
CA ASP A 14 -20.47 18.64 0.60
C ASP A 14 -19.59 19.10 1.79
N PRO A 15 -19.76 20.34 2.29
CA PRO A 15 -18.97 20.91 3.39
C PRO A 15 -18.96 20.09 4.68
N LYS A 16 -20.00 19.30 4.96
CA LYS A 16 -20.11 18.55 6.23
C LYS A 16 -19.15 17.37 6.30
N ASN A 17 -18.91 16.67 5.19
CA ASN A 17 -17.97 15.55 5.15
C ASN A 17 -16.51 16.00 5.16
N GLN A 18 -16.21 17.21 4.67
CA GLN A 18 -14.85 17.76 4.71
C GLN A 18 -14.39 18.04 6.15
N ALA A 19 -15.27 18.53 7.03
CA ALA A 19 -14.93 18.93 8.39
C ALA A 19 -14.26 17.81 9.21
N LYS A 20 -14.72 16.56 9.07
CA LYS A 20 -14.22 15.40 9.84
C LYS A 20 -12.73 15.13 9.62
N PHE A 21 -12.23 15.28 8.39
CA PHE A 21 -10.82 15.02 8.09
C PHE A 21 -9.88 16.08 8.68
N PHE A 22 -10.39 17.29 8.90
CA PHE A 22 -9.61 18.40 9.44
C PHE A 22 -9.62 18.49 10.97
N GLU A 23 -10.46 17.70 11.64
CA GLU A 23 -10.44 17.58 13.11
C GLU A 23 -9.12 16.99 13.61
N ASP A 24 -8.50 17.65 14.58
CA ASP A 24 -7.22 17.27 15.16
C ASP A 24 -7.36 16.88 16.63
N PHE A 25 -7.33 15.57 16.88
CA PHE A 25 -7.35 14.99 18.22
C PHE A 25 -5.95 14.88 18.84
N GLY A 26 -4.90 15.33 18.15
CA GLY A 26 -3.53 15.40 18.68
C GLY A 26 -2.78 14.07 18.77
N VAL A 27 -3.40 12.93 18.46
CA VAL A 27 -2.79 11.58 18.54
C VAL A 27 -1.47 11.44 17.78
N TRP A 28 -1.31 12.19 16.68
CA TRP A 28 -0.09 12.20 15.87
C TRP A 28 1.12 12.84 16.56
N LYS A 29 0.90 13.67 17.60
CA LYS A 29 2.00 14.37 18.31
C LYS A 29 2.85 13.42 19.14
N ASP A 30 2.22 12.37 19.68
CA ASP A 30 2.88 11.38 20.53
C ASP A 30 3.33 10.15 19.74
N ALA A 31 2.98 10.06 18.45
CA ALA A 31 3.33 8.94 17.60
C ALA A 31 4.78 9.08 17.09
N PRO A 32 5.55 7.98 17.05
CA PRO A 32 6.87 7.99 16.45
C PRO A 32 6.78 8.34 14.96
N ILE A 33 7.77 9.11 14.48
CA ILE A 33 7.88 9.48 13.08
C ILE A 33 8.58 8.34 12.35
N PHE A 34 7.87 7.69 11.44
CA PHE A 34 8.45 6.64 10.62
C PHE A 34 8.79 7.12 9.21
N THR A 35 10.01 6.79 8.77
CA THR A 35 10.57 7.09 7.45
C THR A 35 11.29 5.87 6.89
N GLY A 36 11.76 5.98 5.64
CA GLY A 36 12.82 5.13 5.14
C GLY A 36 14.17 5.48 5.79
N THR A 37 15.20 4.78 5.36
CA THR A 37 16.60 4.90 5.79
C THR A 37 17.54 5.30 4.65
N THR A 38 17.13 5.23 3.39
CA THR A 38 17.99 5.62 2.25
C THR A 38 18.24 7.12 2.21
N LYS A 39 19.42 7.49 1.72
CA LYS A 39 19.76 8.88 1.45
C LYS A 39 20.72 8.92 0.26
N PHE A 40 20.36 9.67 -0.76
CA PHE A 40 21.15 9.86 -1.98
C PHE A 40 21.56 11.33 -2.12
N GLU A 41 22.47 11.60 -3.05
CA GLU A 41 22.70 12.98 -3.48
C GLU A 41 21.47 13.50 -4.23
N PRO A 42 20.92 14.67 -3.88
CA PRO A 42 19.76 15.22 -4.55
C PRO A 42 20.00 15.41 -6.06
N LEU A 43 19.00 15.04 -6.86
CA LEU A 43 19.03 15.22 -8.31
C LEU A 43 18.83 16.71 -8.65
N PRO A 44 19.77 17.38 -9.35
CA PRO A 44 19.68 18.81 -9.66
C PRO A 44 18.43 19.19 -10.48
N GLU A 45 17.92 18.24 -11.26
CA GLU A 45 16.74 18.41 -12.10
C GLU A 45 15.42 18.22 -11.34
N VAL A 46 15.42 17.60 -10.16
CA VAL A 46 14.21 17.38 -9.34
C VAL A 46 14.13 18.47 -8.28
N LYS A 47 13.01 19.19 -8.19
CA LYS A 47 12.78 20.22 -7.16
C LYS A 47 11.42 20.14 -6.52
N ASN A 48 10.35 20.04 -7.30
CA ASN A 48 8.97 20.09 -6.83
C ASN A 48 8.27 18.77 -7.14
N ILE A 49 8.06 17.96 -6.10
CA ILE A 49 7.54 16.60 -6.19
C ILE A 49 6.08 16.60 -5.72
N MET A 50 5.16 16.26 -6.61
CA MET A 50 3.78 15.97 -6.27
C MET A 50 3.63 14.48 -5.93
N VAL A 51 3.12 14.16 -4.75
CA VAL A 51 2.81 12.80 -4.32
C VAL A 51 1.29 12.68 -4.19
N THR A 52 0.65 12.06 -5.17
CA THR A 52 -0.80 11.82 -5.12
C THR A 52 -1.13 10.69 -4.14
N GLY A 53 -2.25 10.77 -3.43
CA GLY A 53 -2.61 9.80 -2.39
C GLY A 53 -1.78 9.95 -1.12
N GLY A 54 -1.13 11.10 -0.93
CA GLY A 54 -0.12 11.32 0.10
C GLY A 54 -0.63 11.32 1.55
N ALA A 55 -1.95 11.35 1.78
CA ALA A 55 -2.54 11.14 3.10
C ALA A 55 -2.91 9.66 3.35
N GLY A 56 -2.74 8.79 2.35
CA GLY A 56 -2.89 7.34 2.48
C GLY A 56 -1.66 6.63 3.05
N PHE A 57 -1.80 5.32 3.25
CA PHE A 57 -0.80 4.50 3.95
C PHE A 57 0.60 4.52 3.31
N ILE A 58 0.79 3.97 2.11
CA ILE A 58 2.13 3.79 1.55
C ILE A 58 2.77 5.15 1.23
N ALA A 59 2.00 6.04 0.61
CA ALA A 59 2.50 7.34 0.18
C ALA A 59 2.93 8.23 1.35
N CYS A 60 2.28 8.16 2.53
CA CYS A 60 2.69 8.99 3.66
C CYS A 60 4.10 8.66 4.17
N TRP A 61 4.55 7.41 4.03
CA TRP A 61 5.93 7.02 4.35
C TRP A 61 6.93 7.70 3.43
N LEU A 62 6.67 7.70 2.11
CA LEU A 62 7.51 8.42 1.15
C LEU A 62 7.47 9.93 1.39
N VAL A 63 6.29 10.50 1.62
CA VAL A 63 6.11 11.93 1.90
C VAL A 63 6.94 12.36 3.12
N ARG A 64 6.85 11.63 4.24
CA ARG A 64 7.68 11.90 5.43
C ARG A 64 9.16 11.73 5.14
N HIS A 65 9.54 10.64 4.48
CA HIS A 65 10.93 10.35 4.11
C HIS A 65 11.53 11.49 3.28
N LEU A 66 10.92 11.85 2.16
CA LEU A 66 11.48 12.86 1.27
C LEU A 66 11.51 14.25 1.92
N THR A 67 10.46 14.60 2.66
CA THR A 67 10.37 15.91 3.33
C THR A 67 11.49 16.09 4.34
N LEU A 68 11.75 15.06 5.17
CA LEU A 68 12.70 15.14 6.28
C LEU A 68 14.15 14.92 5.81
N THR A 69 14.38 13.99 4.87
CA THR A 69 15.72 13.65 4.39
C THR A 69 16.30 14.71 3.45
N TYR A 70 15.45 15.37 2.66
CA TYR A 70 15.85 16.32 1.61
C TYR A 70 15.27 17.73 1.82
N ALA A 71 15.25 18.19 3.08
CA ALA A 71 14.63 19.44 3.54
C ALA A 71 15.06 20.72 2.79
N ASP A 72 16.25 20.69 2.19
CA ASP A 72 16.87 21.84 1.50
C ASP A 72 16.86 21.69 -0.02
N SER A 73 16.42 20.55 -0.54
CA SER A 73 16.55 20.20 -1.97
C SER A 73 15.22 19.98 -2.65
N TYR A 74 14.26 19.34 -1.97
CA TYR A 74 12.97 18.97 -2.56
C TYR A 74 11.80 19.61 -1.81
N ASN A 75 10.88 20.20 -2.55
CA ASN A 75 9.56 20.60 -2.11
C ASN A 75 8.57 19.48 -2.38
N ILE A 76 7.86 19.03 -1.34
CA ILE A 76 6.93 17.91 -1.38
C ILE A 76 5.49 18.43 -1.27
N ILE A 77 4.71 18.18 -2.31
CA ILE A 77 3.29 18.51 -2.38
C ILE A 77 2.50 17.21 -2.26
N SER A 78 1.92 16.97 -1.08
CA SER A 78 1.02 15.84 -0.85
C SER A 78 -0.37 16.19 -1.38
N PHE A 79 -0.80 15.53 -2.46
CA PHE A 79 -2.08 15.75 -3.12
C PHE A 79 -3.03 14.60 -2.79
N ASP A 80 -4.16 14.87 -2.15
CA ASP A 80 -5.08 13.81 -1.74
C ASP A 80 -6.51 14.34 -1.71
N LYS A 81 -7.49 13.50 -2.04
CA LYS A 81 -8.91 13.87 -1.97
C LYS A 81 -9.53 13.67 -0.59
N LEU A 82 -8.78 13.03 0.32
CA LEU A 82 -9.21 12.61 1.65
C LEU A 82 -10.39 11.65 1.58
N ASP A 83 -10.16 10.46 1.00
CA ASP A 83 -11.16 9.39 0.99
C ASP A 83 -11.26 8.71 2.37
N TYR A 84 -12.17 7.76 2.51
CA TYR A 84 -12.46 7.05 3.77
C TYR A 84 -11.21 6.43 4.44
N CYS A 85 -10.22 6.02 3.65
CA CYS A 85 -8.99 5.37 4.12
C CYS A 85 -7.83 6.36 4.36
N SER A 86 -8.00 7.65 4.03
CA SER A 86 -7.01 8.70 4.22
C SER A 86 -7.07 9.26 5.65
N SER A 87 -5.93 9.76 6.15
CA SER A 87 -5.89 10.49 7.43
C SER A 87 -4.81 11.56 7.41
N LEU A 88 -5.17 12.81 7.75
CA LEU A 88 -4.19 13.88 7.92
C LEU A 88 -3.23 13.63 9.09
N ASN A 89 -3.58 12.78 10.05
CA ASN A 89 -2.64 12.36 11.10
C ASN A 89 -1.35 11.76 10.52
N ASN A 90 -1.42 11.16 9.32
CA ASN A 90 -0.27 10.60 8.63
C ASN A 90 0.79 11.64 8.22
N THR A 91 0.39 12.90 8.01
CA THR A 91 1.27 13.96 7.47
C THR A 91 1.33 15.22 8.33
N ARG A 92 0.46 15.38 9.33
CA ARG A 92 0.41 16.56 10.22
C ARG A 92 1.74 16.89 10.89
N VAL A 93 2.57 15.89 11.17
CA VAL A 93 3.92 16.07 11.72
C VAL A 93 4.85 16.88 10.81
N LEU A 94 4.48 17.07 9.54
CA LEU A 94 5.23 17.83 8.55
C LEU A 94 4.71 19.26 8.36
N ASN A 95 3.61 19.66 9.00
CA ASN A 95 2.95 20.95 8.75
C ASN A 95 3.87 22.16 9.01
N ASP A 96 4.82 22.04 9.92
CA ASP A 96 5.80 23.09 10.24
C ASP A 96 6.98 23.13 9.25
N LYS A 97 7.15 22.11 8.40
CA LYS A 97 8.25 22.05 7.43
C LYS A 97 8.02 23.03 6.29
N ARG A 98 9.09 23.73 5.91
CA ARG A 98 9.07 24.76 4.86
C ARG A 98 8.88 24.18 3.46
N ASN A 99 9.34 22.96 3.27
CA ASN A 99 9.35 22.24 2.01
C ASN A 99 8.20 21.23 1.90
N PHE A 100 7.18 21.32 2.75
CA PHE A 100 5.99 20.47 2.71
C PHE A 100 4.73 21.30 2.52
N THR A 101 3.84 20.81 1.67
CA THR A 101 2.50 21.38 1.48
C THR A 101 1.48 20.27 1.27
N PHE A 102 0.33 20.38 1.90
CA PHE A 102 -0.83 19.53 1.62
C PHE A 102 -1.79 20.26 0.67
N TYR A 103 -2.18 19.58 -0.40
CA TYR A 103 -3.15 20.06 -1.39
C TYR A 103 -4.34 19.12 -1.40
N HIS A 104 -5.52 19.65 -1.04
CA HIS A 104 -6.76 18.88 -1.11
C HIS A 104 -7.32 18.94 -2.52
N GLY A 105 -7.33 17.80 -3.22
CA GLY A 105 -7.83 17.70 -4.58
C GLY A 105 -8.02 16.25 -5.06
N ASP A 106 -8.81 16.08 -6.11
CA ASP A 106 -9.13 14.80 -6.74
C ASP A 106 -8.40 14.66 -8.08
N ILE A 107 -7.73 13.52 -8.26
CA ILE A 107 -6.99 13.21 -9.50
C ILE A 107 -7.93 13.07 -10.72
N THR A 108 -9.23 12.84 -10.49
CA THR A 108 -10.25 12.81 -11.54
C THR A 108 -10.70 14.21 -11.96
N ASN A 109 -10.40 15.24 -11.16
CA ASN A 109 -10.69 16.63 -11.48
C ASN A 109 -9.50 17.28 -12.19
N HIS A 110 -9.60 17.41 -13.51
CA HIS A 110 -8.56 18.03 -14.33
C HIS A 110 -8.16 19.44 -13.88
N SER A 111 -9.12 20.25 -13.40
CA SER A 111 -8.85 21.64 -13.00
C SER A 111 -8.01 21.71 -11.72
N GLU A 112 -8.28 20.85 -10.75
CA GLU A 112 -7.53 20.76 -9.49
C GLU A 112 -6.12 20.20 -9.72
N VAL A 113 -6.00 19.17 -10.57
CA VAL A 113 -4.69 18.63 -10.98
C VAL A 113 -3.87 19.72 -11.67
N MET A 114 -4.41 20.39 -12.68
CA MET A 114 -3.68 21.44 -13.40
C MET A 114 -3.31 22.63 -12.51
N ASP A 115 -4.20 23.05 -11.61
CA ASP A 115 -3.92 24.13 -10.65
C ASP A 115 -2.73 23.74 -9.74
N CYS A 116 -2.74 22.54 -9.14
CA CYS A 116 -1.63 22.08 -8.31
C CYS A 116 -0.31 22.03 -9.10
N LEU A 117 -0.34 21.43 -10.29
CA LEU A 117 0.85 21.30 -11.15
C LEU A 117 1.47 22.66 -11.49
N GLN A 118 0.66 23.64 -11.89
CA GLN A 118 1.12 24.97 -12.26
C GLN A 118 1.54 25.79 -11.05
N ARG A 119 0.74 25.81 -9.99
CA ARG A 119 0.97 26.63 -8.79
C ARG A 119 2.31 26.32 -8.13
N TYR A 120 2.67 25.04 -8.05
CA TYR A 120 3.90 24.60 -7.40
C TYR A 120 5.03 24.30 -8.38
N ASN A 121 4.85 24.57 -9.68
CA ASN A 121 5.82 24.27 -10.72
C ASN A 121 6.33 22.83 -10.62
N ILE A 122 5.40 21.88 -10.55
CA ILE A 122 5.70 20.46 -10.33
C ILE A 122 6.55 19.93 -11.50
N ASP A 123 7.68 19.33 -11.18
CA ASP A 123 8.56 18.68 -12.16
C ASP A 123 8.55 17.16 -12.05
N THR A 124 8.16 16.61 -10.90
CA THR A 124 8.17 15.17 -10.63
C THR A 124 6.86 14.75 -10.00
N ILE A 125 6.28 13.65 -10.48
CA ILE A 125 5.03 13.10 -9.94
C ILE A 125 5.30 11.68 -9.46
N PHE A 126 4.95 11.41 -8.21
CA PHE A 126 4.73 10.08 -7.67
C PHE A 126 3.22 9.81 -7.60
N HIS A 127 2.75 8.84 -8.37
CA HIS A 127 1.34 8.53 -8.47
C HIS A 127 0.96 7.29 -7.64
N PHE A 128 0.45 7.50 -6.41
CA PHE A 128 -0.08 6.44 -5.53
C PHE A 128 -1.60 6.43 -5.41
N ALA A 129 -2.28 7.56 -5.68
CA ALA A 129 -3.73 7.67 -5.49
C ALA A 129 -4.49 6.60 -6.28
N ALA A 130 -5.27 5.78 -5.58
CA ALA A 130 -6.08 4.70 -6.13
C ALA A 130 -7.15 4.25 -5.14
N GLN A 131 -8.22 3.64 -5.64
CA GLN A 131 -9.02 2.69 -4.88
C GLN A 131 -8.29 1.35 -4.85
N SER A 132 -8.09 0.77 -3.66
CA SER A 132 -7.17 -0.38 -3.46
C SER A 132 -7.74 -1.57 -2.69
N HIS A 133 -9.00 -1.53 -2.27
CA HIS A 133 -9.59 -2.65 -1.53
C HIS A 133 -10.21 -3.68 -2.48
N VAL A 134 -9.57 -4.86 -2.60
CA VAL A 134 -10.01 -5.95 -3.49
C VAL A 134 -11.49 -6.30 -3.27
N ASP A 135 -11.91 -6.57 -2.02
CA ASP A 135 -13.31 -6.97 -1.74
C ASP A 135 -14.33 -5.91 -2.18
N LEU A 136 -14.05 -4.62 -1.95
CA LEU A 136 -14.93 -3.53 -2.38
C LEU A 136 -15.00 -3.40 -3.91
N SER A 137 -13.98 -3.87 -4.63
CA SER A 137 -13.94 -3.78 -6.09
C SER A 137 -14.95 -4.67 -6.79
N PHE A 138 -15.39 -5.77 -6.16
CA PHE A 138 -16.44 -6.63 -6.71
C PHE A 138 -17.81 -5.98 -6.69
N GLY A 139 -18.12 -5.20 -5.64
CA GLY A 139 -19.40 -4.49 -5.50
C GLY A 139 -19.43 -3.11 -6.15
N ASN A 140 -18.27 -2.49 -6.40
CA ASN A 140 -18.17 -1.10 -6.87
C ASN A 140 -17.06 -0.89 -7.94
N SER A 141 -16.93 -1.82 -8.89
CA SER A 141 -15.87 -1.81 -9.90
C SER A 141 -15.80 -0.51 -10.73
N TYR A 142 -16.94 0.15 -10.97
CA TYR A 142 -16.98 1.44 -11.69
C TYR A 142 -16.20 2.55 -10.98
N ALA A 143 -16.27 2.65 -9.64
CA ALA A 143 -15.51 3.63 -8.89
C ALA A 143 -14.00 3.38 -8.97
N PHE A 144 -13.58 2.11 -9.04
CA PHE A 144 -12.20 1.71 -9.27
C PHE A 144 -11.74 2.13 -10.66
N THR A 145 -12.52 1.87 -11.72
CA THR A 145 -12.20 2.36 -13.08
C THR A 145 -12.11 3.88 -13.11
N HIS A 146 -13.05 4.59 -12.49
CA HIS A 146 -13.07 6.05 -12.48
C HIS A 146 -11.83 6.64 -11.78
N THR A 147 -11.49 6.14 -10.60
CA THR A 147 -10.31 6.65 -9.86
C THR A 147 -9.01 6.18 -10.50
N ASN A 148 -8.86 4.87 -10.70
CA ASN A 148 -7.58 4.27 -11.06
C ASN A 148 -7.24 4.48 -12.53
N VAL A 149 -8.20 4.36 -13.44
CA VAL A 149 -7.96 4.46 -14.89
C VAL A 149 -8.15 5.90 -15.35
N TYR A 150 -9.34 6.47 -15.13
CA TYR A 150 -9.63 7.83 -15.58
C TYR A 150 -8.80 8.88 -14.83
N GLY A 151 -8.63 8.75 -13.51
CA GLY A 151 -7.72 9.62 -12.74
C GLY A 151 -6.26 9.56 -13.22
N THR A 152 -5.74 8.37 -13.52
CA THR A 152 -4.40 8.22 -14.13
C THR A 152 -4.33 8.94 -15.48
N HIS A 153 -5.37 8.81 -16.32
CA HIS A 153 -5.42 9.47 -17.62
C HIS A 153 -5.39 11.00 -17.48
N VAL A 154 -6.19 11.57 -16.56
CA VAL A 154 -6.17 13.01 -16.27
C VAL A 154 -4.78 13.47 -15.85
N LEU A 155 -4.10 12.73 -14.97
CA LEU A 155 -2.73 13.02 -14.56
C LEU A 155 -1.74 12.96 -15.74
N LEU A 156 -1.83 11.95 -16.59
CA LEU A 156 -0.95 11.78 -17.76
C LEU A 156 -1.11 12.92 -18.78
N GLU A 157 -2.36 13.31 -19.11
CA GLU A 157 -2.62 14.45 -19.99
C GLU A 157 -2.09 15.75 -19.40
N SER A 158 -2.29 15.96 -18.10
CA SER A 158 -1.85 17.17 -17.40
C SER A 158 -0.32 17.24 -17.32
N ALA A 159 0.32 16.13 -16.97
CA ALA A 159 1.77 15.96 -16.92
C ALA A 159 2.44 16.20 -18.28
N LYS A 160 1.86 15.67 -19.36
CA LYS A 160 2.31 15.93 -20.74
C LYS A 160 2.22 17.42 -21.08
N LYS A 161 1.11 18.08 -20.69
CA LYS A 161 0.87 19.49 -20.99
C LYS A 161 1.88 20.42 -20.29
N ILE A 162 2.26 20.13 -19.05
CA ILE A 162 3.21 20.96 -18.30
C ILE A 162 4.68 20.59 -18.56
N GLY A 163 4.97 19.40 -19.08
CA GLY A 163 6.33 18.95 -19.36
C GLY A 163 7.10 18.55 -18.10
N ILE A 164 6.56 17.59 -17.34
CA ILE A 164 7.27 17.00 -16.20
C ILE A 164 8.56 16.29 -16.63
N LYS A 165 9.49 16.15 -15.67
CA LYS A 165 10.77 15.47 -15.83
C LYS A 165 10.73 14.01 -15.42
N LYS A 166 9.82 13.62 -14.53
CA LYS A 166 9.68 12.24 -14.06
C LYS A 166 8.26 11.92 -13.59
N PHE A 167 7.69 10.83 -14.10
CA PHE A 167 6.40 10.28 -13.68
C PHE A 167 6.60 8.86 -13.14
N ILE A 168 6.49 8.68 -11.83
CA ILE A 168 6.63 7.37 -11.19
C ILE A 168 5.24 6.87 -10.87
N HIS A 169 4.76 5.88 -11.64
CA HIS A 169 3.48 5.23 -11.44
C HIS A 169 3.64 4.06 -10.48
N VAL A 170 2.95 4.12 -9.33
CA VAL A 170 2.98 3.04 -8.34
C VAL A 170 1.80 2.11 -8.57
N SER A 171 2.12 0.85 -8.82
CA SER A 171 1.24 -0.26 -9.11
C SER A 171 1.49 -1.42 -8.14
N THR A 172 0.98 -2.60 -8.46
CA THR A 172 0.93 -3.77 -7.57
C THR A 172 1.40 -4.99 -8.33
N ASP A 173 1.87 -6.02 -7.63
CA ASP A 173 2.12 -7.35 -8.17
C ASP A 173 0.86 -8.08 -8.65
N GLU A 174 -0.32 -7.81 -8.06
CA GLU A 174 -1.60 -8.42 -8.49
C GLU A 174 -1.93 -8.21 -9.98
N VAL A 175 -1.32 -7.23 -10.66
CA VAL A 175 -1.47 -7.03 -12.12
C VAL A 175 -0.97 -8.23 -12.92
N TYR A 176 -0.08 -9.02 -12.35
CA TYR A 176 0.43 -10.25 -12.94
C TYR A 176 -0.53 -11.43 -12.82
N GLY A 177 -1.45 -11.40 -11.85
CA GLY A 177 -2.29 -12.53 -11.48
C GLY A 177 -1.57 -13.59 -10.64
N GLU A 178 -2.23 -14.73 -10.49
CA GLU A 178 -1.77 -15.85 -9.67
C GLU A 178 -0.48 -16.51 -10.19
N VAL A 179 0.42 -16.83 -9.28
CA VAL A 179 1.64 -17.60 -9.54
C VAL A 179 1.49 -18.98 -8.92
N ARG A 180 1.68 -20.04 -9.72
CA ARG A 180 1.67 -21.42 -9.21
C ARG A 180 2.85 -21.66 -8.25
N ASP A 181 2.69 -22.55 -7.28
CA ASP A 181 3.75 -22.87 -6.30
C ASP A 181 5.02 -23.46 -6.93
N ASP A 182 4.86 -24.13 -8.07
CA ASP A 182 5.95 -24.75 -8.85
C ASP A 182 6.56 -23.81 -9.89
N ALA A 183 6.06 -22.58 -10.02
CA ALA A 183 6.52 -21.61 -11.00
C ALA A 183 7.56 -20.64 -10.43
N ASP A 184 8.45 -20.19 -11.31
CA ASP A 184 9.42 -19.13 -11.04
C ASP A 184 8.72 -17.81 -10.72
N ASP A 185 9.40 -16.98 -9.92
CA ASP A 185 8.95 -15.63 -9.60
C ASP A 185 8.88 -14.76 -10.87
N LEU A 186 7.85 -13.91 -10.96
CA LEU A 186 7.56 -13.15 -12.17
C LEU A 186 8.50 -11.95 -12.35
N LEU A 187 9.05 -11.82 -13.55
CA LEU A 187 9.91 -10.70 -13.97
C LEU A 187 9.08 -9.49 -14.42
N GLU A 188 9.72 -8.33 -14.59
CA GLU A 188 9.07 -7.13 -15.11
C GLU A 188 8.50 -7.30 -16.53
N THR A 189 9.04 -8.25 -17.30
CA THR A 189 8.61 -8.58 -18.66
C THR A 189 7.46 -9.58 -18.72
N SER A 190 7.02 -10.13 -17.58
CA SER A 190 5.90 -11.06 -17.53
C SER A 190 4.60 -10.41 -18.00
N ILE A 191 3.73 -11.23 -18.60
CA ILE A 191 2.41 -10.81 -19.09
C ILE A 191 1.53 -10.42 -17.91
N LEU A 192 0.74 -9.36 -18.08
CA LEU A 192 -0.29 -8.98 -17.12
C LEU A 192 -1.52 -9.87 -17.28
N ALA A 193 -1.94 -10.52 -16.20
CA ALA A 193 -3.12 -11.40 -16.17
C ALA A 193 -3.95 -11.17 -14.90
N PRO A 194 -4.45 -9.93 -14.67
CA PRO A 194 -5.18 -9.61 -13.44
C PRO A 194 -6.46 -10.43 -13.30
N THR A 195 -6.74 -10.90 -12.09
CA THR A 195 -7.83 -11.84 -11.77
C THR A 195 -9.02 -11.20 -11.06
N ASN A 196 -8.88 -9.94 -10.60
CA ASN A 196 -9.91 -9.20 -9.88
C ASN A 196 -10.09 -7.76 -10.43
N PRO A 197 -11.25 -7.10 -10.17
CA PRO A 197 -11.53 -5.77 -10.74
C PRO A 197 -10.54 -4.67 -10.31
N TYR A 198 -10.00 -4.73 -9.09
CA TYR A 198 -8.95 -3.83 -8.64
C TYR A 198 -7.67 -4.01 -9.47
N ALA A 199 -7.13 -5.22 -9.54
CA ALA A 199 -5.93 -5.53 -10.31
C ALA A 199 -6.11 -5.19 -11.79
N ALA A 200 -7.29 -5.46 -12.36
CA ALA A 200 -7.62 -5.10 -13.73
C ALA A 200 -7.59 -3.59 -13.97
N SER A 201 -8.12 -2.79 -13.03
CA SER A 201 -8.06 -1.33 -13.11
C SER A 201 -6.63 -0.79 -13.01
N LYS A 202 -5.76 -1.42 -12.21
CA LYS A 202 -4.33 -1.07 -12.10
C LYS A 202 -3.57 -1.43 -13.36
N ALA A 203 -3.79 -2.62 -13.92
CA ALA A 203 -3.22 -3.03 -15.19
C ALA A 203 -3.66 -2.12 -16.35
N ALA A 204 -4.93 -1.71 -16.38
CA ALA A 204 -5.43 -0.75 -17.38
C ALA A 204 -4.75 0.63 -17.26
N ALA A 205 -4.54 1.11 -16.03
CA ALA A 205 -3.78 2.34 -15.79
C ALA A 205 -2.32 2.22 -16.28
N GLU A 206 -1.66 1.07 -16.05
CA GLU A 206 -0.31 0.83 -16.58
C GLU A 206 -0.26 0.85 -18.11
N MET A 207 -1.27 0.30 -18.79
CA MET A 207 -1.34 0.36 -20.26
C MET A 207 -1.44 1.80 -20.77
N LEU A 208 -2.17 2.66 -20.07
CA LEU A 208 -2.18 4.09 -20.38
C LEU A 208 -0.79 4.70 -20.16
N VAL A 209 -0.17 4.51 -19.00
CA VAL A 209 1.18 5.02 -18.71
C VAL A 209 2.18 4.58 -19.79
N HIS A 210 2.16 3.30 -20.17
CA HIS A 210 3.00 2.76 -21.23
C HIS A 210 2.72 3.41 -22.59
N SER A 211 1.44 3.58 -22.97
CA SER A 211 1.10 4.22 -24.23
C SER A 211 1.59 5.68 -24.28
N TYR A 212 1.57 6.40 -23.16
CA TYR A 212 2.04 7.79 -23.08
C TYR A 212 3.55 7.91 -23.18
N GLN A 213 4.27 6.97 -22.56
CA GLN A 213 5.69 6.82 -22.77
C GLN A 213 6.02 6.62 -24.27
N LYS A 214 5.35 5.67 -24.93
CA LYS A 214 5.66 5.34 -26.33
C LYS A 214 5.29 6.45 -27.30
N SER A 215 4.09 6.99 -27.17
CA SER A 215 3.50 7.95 -28.11
C SER A 215 3.98 9.38 -27.87
N PHE A 216 4.19 9.78 -26.61
CA PHE A 216 4.51 11.18 -26.25
C PHE A 216 5.88 11.36 -25.59
N LYS A 217 6.65 10.28 -25.40
CA LYS A 217 7.97 10.32 -24.73
C LYS A 217 7.90 10.91 -23.32
N LEU A 218 6.78 10.71 -22.63
CA LEU A 218 6.66 11.09 -21.24
C LEU A 218 7.68 10.28 -20.42
N PRO A 219 8.50 10.90 -19.55
CA PRO A 219 9.54 10.21 -18.81
C PRO A 219 8.92 9.44 -17.64
N VAL A 220 8.56 8.17 -17.89
CA VAL A 220 7.83 7.35 -16.91
C VAL A 220 8.68 6.25 -16.31
N ILE A 221 8.37 5.87 -15.07
CA ILE A 221 8.79 4.63 -14.44
C ILE A 221 7.53 3.97 -13.86
N ILE A 222 7.41 2.64 -14.00
CA ILE A 222 6.35 1.88 -13.33
C ILE A 222 6.99 1.08 -12.19
N VAL A 223 6.34 1.07 -11.04
CA VAL A 223 6.80 0.33 -9.86
C VAL A 223 5.70 -0.64 -9.46
N ARG A 224 6.00 -1.94 -9.35
CA ARG A 224 5.05 -2.96 -8.89
C ARG A 224 5.56 -3.52 -7.57
N SER A 225 4.80 -3.32 -6.49
CA SER A 225 5.21 -3.76 -5.15
C SER A 225 4.39 -4.96 -4.70
N ASN A 226 4.99 -5.80 -3.85
CA ASN A 226 4.25 -6.77 -3.02
C ASN A 226 3.39 -6.07 -1.96
N ASN A 227 2.67 -6.87 -1.16
CA ASN A 227 1.83 -6.42 -0.05
C ASN A 227 2.63 -5.62 0.97
N VAL A 228 2.47 -4.29 0.94
CA VAL A 228 3.09 -3.41 1.92
C VAL A 228 2.32 -3.46 3.25
N TYR A 229 3.03 -3.50 4.37
CA TYR A 229 2.45 -3.45 5.72
C TYR A 229 3.27 -2.57 6.66
N GLY A 230 2.63 -2.06 7.71
CA GLY A 230 3.28 -1.15 8.66
C GLY A 230 2.30 -0.23 9.38
N PRO A 231 2.81 0.59 10.33
CA PRO A 231 2.09 1.73 10.88
C PRO A 231 1.40 2.59 9.81
N HIS A 232 0.23 3.13 10.13
CA HIS A 232 -0.62 3.96 9.26
C HIS A 232 -1.43 3.23 8.18
N GLN A 233 -1.42 1.90 8.13
CA GLN A 233 -2.31 1.13 7.26
C GLN A 233 -3.76 1.21 7.77
N TYR A 234 -4.72 1.52 6.89
CA TYR A 234 -6.12 1.62 7.29
C TYR A 234 -6.63 0.26 7.84
N PRO A 235 -7.42 0.24 8.94
CA PRO A 235 -7.73 -0.98 9.71
C PRO A 235 -8.78 -1.91 9.07
N GLU A 236 -8.90 -1.88 7.74
CA GLU A 236 -9.60 -2.88 6.95
C GLU A 236 -8.70 -4.05 6.52
N LYS A 237 -7.38 -3.80 6.45
CA LYS A 237 -6.40 -4.79 6.00
C LYS A 237 -6.10 -5.78 7.13
N ILE A 238 -5.64 -6.99 6.77
CA ILE A 238 -5.55 -8.11 7.70
C ILE A 238 -4.70 -7.82 8.95
N ILE A 239 -3.46 -7.32 8.79
CA ILE A 239 -2.56 -7.01 9.92
C ILE A 239 -3.16 -5.97 10.88
N PRO A 240 -3.59 -4.77 10.42
CA PRO A 240 -4.13 -3.77 11.33
C PRO A 240 -5.48 -4.18 11.92
N LYS A 241 -6.37 -4.78 11.13
CA LYS A 241 -7.68 -5.28 11.60
C LYS A 241 -7.50 -6.29 12.72
N PHE A 242 -6.66 -7.30 12.51
CA PHE A 242 -6.47 -8.38 13.47
C PHE A 242 -5.72 -7.90 14.71
N SER A 243 -4.74 -7.00 14.56
CA SER A 243 -4.06 -6.38 15.70
C SER A 243 -5.05 -5.67 16.63
N LEU A 244 -5.99 -4.92 16.06
CA LEU A 244 -7.02 -4.18 16.81
C LEU A 244 -8.07 -5.10 17.42
N LEU A 245 -8.60 -6.08 16.67
CA LEU A 245 -9.56 -7.07 17.19
C LEU A 245 -8.98 -7.83 18.39
N LEU A 246 -7.78 -8.38 18.24
CA LEU A 246 -7.11 -9.11 19.32
C LEU A 246 -6.80 -8.19 20.51
N HIS A 247 -6.40 -6.93 20.25
CA HIS A 247 -6.22 -5.93 21.32
C HIS A 247 -7.53 -5.62 22.07
N ARG A 248 -8.66 -5.63 21.38
CA ARG A 248 -10.01 -5.52 21.97
C ARG A 248 -10.50 -6.81 22.65
N GLY A 249 -9.70 -7.88 22.66
CA GLY A 249 -10.09 -9.19 23.19
C GLY A 249 -11.16 -9.88 22.33
N GLN A 250 -11.21 -9.58 21.03
CA GLN A 250 -12.14 -10.15 20.07
C GLN A 250 -11.43 -11.15 19.14
N PRO A 251 -12.13 -12.20 18.67
CA PRO A 251 -11.56 -13.14 17.70
C PRO A 251 -11.36 -12.50 16.33
N VAL A 252 -10.46 -13.10 15.54
CA VAL A 252 -10.23 -12.76 14.14
C VAL A 252 -10.95 -13.75 13.23
N VAL A 253 -11.32 -13.31 12.04
CA VAL A 253 -12.05 -14.12 11.06
C VAL A 253 -11.22 -14.22 9.76
N LEU A 254 -10.71 -15.41 9.48
CA LEU A 254 -9.98 -15.75 8.26
C LEU A 254 -10.94 -16.13 7.13
N HIS A 255 -10.68 -15.63 5.93
CA HIS A 255 -11.42 -16.05 4.74
C HIS A 255 -10.79 -17.35 4.22
N GLY A 256 -11.62 -18.35 3.94
CA GLY A 256 -11.17 -19.67 3.51
C GLY A 256 -10.47 -20.44 4.63
N ASP A 257 -9.50 -21.27 4.27
CA ASP A 257 -8.71 -22.07 5.21
C ASP A 257 -7.44 -21.37 5.73
N GLY A 258 -7.19 -20.14 5.28
CA GLY A 258 -6.02 -19.36 5.67
C GLY A 258 -4.69 -19.81 5.02
N THR A 259 -4.72 -20.79 4.11
CA THR A 259 -3.54 -21.27 3.39
C THR A 259 -2.96 -20.31 2.34
N PRO A 260 -3.72 -19.39 1.69
CA PRO A 260 -3.14 -18.45 0.74
C PRO A 260 -2.00 -17.64 1.34
N THR A 261 -0.91 -17.50 0.59
CA THR A 261 0.31 -16.81 1.00
C THR A 261 0.46 -15.47 0.33
N ARG A 262 1.09 -14.52 1.04
CA ARG A 262 1.49 -13.23 0.48
C ARG A 262 2.92 -12.94 0.87
N ARG A 263 3.63 -12.23 -0.01
CA ARG A 263 4.93 -11.65 0.32
C ARG A 263 4.73 -10.29 0.97
N TYR A 264 5.27 -10.11 2.17
CA TYR A 264 5.04 -8.91 2.97
C TYR A 264 6.26 -7.99 2.98
N LEU A 265 6.09 -6.77 2.46
CA LEU A 265 7.13 -5.75 2.45
C LEU A 265 6.86 -4.70 3.54
N TYR A 266 7.83 -4.45 4.42
CA TYR A 266 7.68 -3.41 5.43
C TYR A 266 7.65 -2.01 4.78
N ALA A 267 6.78 -1.13 5.26
CA ALA A 267 6.56 0.19 4.67
C ALA A 267 7.80 1.09 4.64
N GLY A 268 8.73 0.91 5.60
CA GLY A 268 10.04 1.58 5.57
C GLY A 268 10.90 1.14 4.38
N ASP A 269 10.95 -0.16 4.11
CA ASP A 269 11.69 -0.70 2.96
C ASP A 269 11.03 -0.32 1.63
N ALA A 270 9.70 -0.21 1.59
CA ALA A 270 8.98 0.33 0.44
C ALA A 270 9.34 1.80 0.18
N ALA A 271 9.43 2.63 1.23
CA ALA A 271 9.88 4.02 1.10
C ALA A 271 11.33 4.09 0.55
N ASP A 272 12.21 3.21 1.03
CA ASP A 272 13.59 3.08 0.53
C ASP A 272 13.62 2.66 -0.95
N ALA A 273 12.69 1.80 -1.38
CA ALA A 273 12.57 1.40 -2.79
C ALA A 273 12.20 2.58 -3.66
N PHE A 274 11.18 3.35 -3.27
CA PHE A 274 10.74 4.52 -4.03
C PHE A 274 11.81 5.61 -4.09
N ASP A 275 12.54 5.85 -2.99
CA ASP A 275 13.65 6.80 -2.97
C ASP A 275 14.82 6.32 -3.85
N THR A 276 15.12 5.02 -3.85
CA THR A 276 16.13 4.44 -4.74
C THR A 276 15.72 4.59 -6.21
N ILE A 277 14.45 4.34 -6.53
CA ILE A 277 13.91 4.49 -7.90
C ILE A 277 13.90 5.95 -8.33
N LEU A 278 13.59 6.89 -7.42
CA LEU A 278 13.69 8.32 -7.69
C LEU A 278 15.12 8.70 -8.12
N HIS A 279 16.14 8.21 -7.42
CA HIS A 279 17.52 8.66 -7.64
C HIS A 279 18.30 7.84 -8.68
N ARG A 280 18.00 6.54 -8.82
CA ARG A 280 18.78 5.60 -9.63
C ARG A 280 17.96 4.82 -10.66
N GLY A 281 16.64 4.93 -10.61
CA GLY A 281 15.76 4.30 -11.59
C GLY A 281 15.98 4.91 -12.97
N ALA A 282 16.22 4.05 -13.95
CA ALA A 282 16.28 4.45 -15.35
C ALA A 282 14.86 4.75 -15.87
N MET A 283 14.73 5.80 -16.68
CA MET A 283 13.46 6.11 -17.36
C MET A 283 13.02 4.94 -18.23
N ASP A 284 11.73 4.87 -18.50
CA ASP A 284 11.10 3.88 -19.39
C ASP A 284 11.24 2.44 -18.89
N GLN A 285 11.54 2.27 -17.60
CA GLN A 285 11.68 0.97 -16.96
C GLN A 285 10.51 0.68 -16.01
N ILE A 286 10.30 -0.62 -15.82
CA ILE A 286 9.49 -1.17 -14.75
C ILE A 286 10.44 -1.72 -13.69
N TYR A 287 10.08 -1.60 -12.41
CA TYR A 287 10.81 -2.20 -11.29
C TYR A 287 9.84 -2.96 -10.37
N ASN A 288 10.13 -4.22 -10.12
CA ASN A 288 9.48 -5.00 -9.08
C ASN A 288 10.13 -4.72 -7.71
N VAL A 289 9.30 -4.37 -6.73
CA VAL A 289 9.68 -4.22 -5.32
C VAL A 289 9.21 -5.46 -4.57
N GLY A 290 10.08 -6.47 -4.56
CA GLY A 290 9.79 -7.79 -3.98
C GLY A 290 10.34 -7.96 -2.57
N SER A 291 9.60 -8.68 -1.71
CA SER A 291 10.10 -9.21 -0.43
C SER A 291 10.39 -10.70 -0.53
N CYS A 292 11.26 -11.23 0.33
CA CYS A 292 11.45 -12.68 0.50
C CYS A 292 10.51 -13.30 1.54
N ASP A 293 9.73 -12.49 2.28
CA ASP A 293 8.91 -12.95 3.40
C ASP A 293 7.52 -13.40 2.94
N GLU A 294 7.43 -14.65 2.49
CA GLU A 294 6.17 -15.30 2.09
C GLU A 294 5.47 -15.95 3.29
N ILE A 295 4.31 -15.42 3.67
CA ILE A 295 3.60 -15.77 4.91
C ILE A 295 2.15 -16.10 4.59
N SER A 296 1.64 -17.23 5.11
CA SER A 296 0.21 -17.58 5.01
C SER A 296 -0.64 -16.72 5.94
N ASN A 297 -1.94 -16.59 5.66
CA ASN A 297 -2.84 -15.85 6.54
C ASN A 297 -2.97 -16.51 7.92
N LEU A 298 -2.88 -17.85 7.99
CA LEU A 298 -2.86 -18.60 9.25
C LEU A 298 -1.58 -18.32 10.05
N ASP A 299 -0.40 -18.40 9.43
CA ASP A 299 0.88 -18.10 10.09
C ASP A 299 0.93 -16.67 10.62
N LEU A 300 0.34 -15.72 9.87
CA LEU A 300 0.21 -14.34 10.32
C LEU A 300 -0.63 -14.26 11.61
N CYS A 301 -1.75 -14.98 11.70
CA CYS A 301 -2.58 -15.02 12.92
C CYS A 301 -1.80 -15.57 14.12
N LEU A 302 -1.07 -16.67 13.93
CA LEU A 302 -0.25 -17.27 14.98
C LEU A 302 0.82 -16.31 15.48
N LYS A 303 1.50 -15.60 14.57
CA LYS A 303 2.51 -14.57 14.92
C LYS A 303 1.90 -13.39 15.68
N LEU A 304 0.69 -12.96 15.31
CA LEU A 304 -0.05 -11.91 16.03
C LEU A 304 -0.38 -12.33 17.46
N LEU A 305 -0.93 -13.54 17.64
CA LEU A 305 -1.26 -14.10 18.95
C LEU A 305 0.00 -14.23 19.83
N GLN A 306 1.09 -14.71 19.25
CA GLN A 306 2.39 -14.82 19.90
C GLN A 306 2.90 -13.46 20.38
N HIS A 307 2.93 -12.44 19.52
CA HIS A 307 3.40 -11.09 19.89
C HIS A 307 2.54 -10.44 20.98
N LEU A 308 1.22 -10.70 20.95
CA LEU A 308 0.28 -10.20 21.94
C LEU A 308 0.26 -10.99 23.25
N ASN A 309 1.04 -12.08 23.36
CA ASN A 309 1.03 -13.01 24.50
C ASN A 309 -0.36 -13.59 24.79
N ILE A 310 -1.15 -13.84 23.74
CA ILE A 310 -2.46 -14.48 23.85
C ILE A 310 -2.22 -16.00 23.80
N PRO A 311 -2.73 -16.80 24.76
CA PRO A 311 -2.58 -18.26 24.72
C PRO A 311 -3.31 -18.91 23.54
N PHE A 312 -2.63 -19.80 22.80
CA PHE A 312 -3.16 -20.55 21.65
C PHE A 312 -2.54 -21.96 21.51
N ASP A 313 -1.91 -22.47 22.56
CA ASP A 313 -1.15 -23.73 22.60
C ASP A 313 -2.03 -24.99 22.55
N THR A 314 -3.33 -24.85 22.72
CA THR A 314 -4.32 -25.91 22.52
C THR A 314 -5.29 -25.55 21.40
N GLN A 315 -5.88 -26.56 20.75
CA GLN A 315 -6.87 -26.35 19.70
C GLN A 315 -8.07 -25.52 20.18
N GLU A 316 -8.56 -25.79 21.39
CA GLU A 316 -9.67 -25.05 22.00
C GLU A 316 -9.33 -23.56 22.20
N LEU A 317 -8.09 -23.25 22.62
CA LEU A 317 -7.63 -21.88 22.72
C LEU A 317 -7.44 -21.23 21.35
N LEU A 318 -6.94 -21.94 20.34
CA LEU A 318 -6.80 -21.40 19.01
C LEU A 318 -8.16 -21.09 18.37
N GLN A 319 -9.12 -22.01 18.46
CA GLN A 319 -10.49 -21.85 17.93
C GLN A 319 -11.24 -20.71 18.62
N LYS A 320 -10.92 -20.40 19.88
CA LYS A 320 -11.45 -19.23 20.57
C LYS A 320 -11.06 -17.92 19.88
N TRP A 321 -9.85 -17.84 19.32
CA TRP A 321 -9.29 -16.60 18.79
C TRP A 321 -9.32 -16.50 17.27
N VAL A 322 -9.23 -17.62 16.55
CA VAL A 322 -9.18 -17.65 15.10
C VAL A 322 -10.36 -18.45 14.59
N LYS A 323 -11.22 -17.78 13.84
CA LYS A 323 -12.41 -18.33 13.21
C LYS A 323 -12.29 -18.27 11.71
N HIS A 324 -13.02 -19.11 10.99
CA HIS A 324 -13.02 -19.12 9.53
C HIS A 324 -14.35 -18.61 8.99
N THR A 325 -14.36 -18.07 7.78
CA THR A 325 -15.54 -17.72 7.00
C THR A 325 -15.35 -18.19 5.56
N ARG A 326 -16.42 -18.16 4.75
CA ARG A 326 -16.35 -18.40 3.31
C ARG A 326 -15.18 -17.65 2.65
N ASP A 327 -14.51 -18.31 1.70
CA ASP A 327 -13.39 -17.70 0.99
C ASP A 327 -13.85 -16.55 0.07
N ARG A 328 -12.91 -15.69 -0.31
CA ARG A 328 -13.17 -14.62 -1.28
C ARG A 328 -13.35 -15.23 -2.67
N PRO A 329 -14.28 -14.70 -3.48
CA PRO A 329 -14.30 -15.01 -4.90
C PRO A 329 -12.95 -14.65 -5.53
N PHE A 330 -12.34 -15.61 -6.25
CA PHE A 330 -11.08 -15.41 -6.99
C PHE A 330 -9.91 -14.94 -6.11
N ASN A 331 -9.70 -15.61 -4.97
CA ASN A 331 -8.56 -15.38 -4.10
C ASN A 331 -7.31 -16.06 -4.67
N ASP A 332 -6.44 -15.31 -5.36
CA ASP A 332 -5.19 -15.88 -5.87
C ASP A 332 -4.38 -16.48 -4.72
N HIS A 333 -3.89 -17.71 -4.90
CA HIS A 333 -3.22 -18.43 -3.82
C HIS A 333 -1.89 -17.77 -3.45
N ARG A 334 -1.11 -17.37 -4.46
CA ARG A 334 0.27 -16.90 -4.31
C ARG A 334 0.59 -15.78 -5.31
N TYR A 335 1.23 -14.73 -4.80
CA TYR A 335 1.88 -13.69 -5.61
C TYR A 335 3.38 -13.71 -5.36
N ALA A 336 4.17 -13.77 -6.43
CA ALA A 336 5.62 -13.81 -6.33
C ALA A 336 6.27 -13.07 -7.51
N VAL A 337 7.15 -12.12 -7.18
CA VAL A 337 7.87 -11.30 -8.16
C VAL A 337 9.37 -11.35 -7.89
N ASP A 338 10.14 -11.33 -8.97
CA ASP A 338 11.60 -11.21 -8.89
C ASP A 338 11.98 -9.72 -8.80
N GLY A 339 12.61 -9.34 -7.69
CA GLY A 339 13.09 -7.98 -7.44
C GLY A 339 14.56 -7.73 -7.81
N THR A 340 15.20 -8.61 -8.57
CA THR A 340 16.65 -8.57 -8.87
C THR A 340 17.04 -7.27 -9.56
N LYS A 341 16.21 -6.79 -10.49
CA LYS A 341 16.48 -5.56 -11.23
C LYS A 341 16.59 -4.33 -10.33
N LEU A 342 15.73 -4.23 -9.33
CA LEU A 342 15.79 -3.15 -8.33
C LEU A 342 17.00 -3.33 -7.40
N ARG A 343 17.34 -4.58 -7.03
CA ARG A 343 18.56 -4.86 -6.26
C ARG A 343 19.84 -4.43 -6.97
N GLN A 344 19.90 -4.60 -8.30
CA GLN A 344 21.05 -4.19 -9.11
C GLN A 344 21.31 -2.68 -9.09
N ILE A 345 20.31 -1.84 -8.79
CA ILE A 345 20.49 -0.39 -8.63
C ILE A 345 20.70 0.03 -7.15
N GLY A 346 20.84 -0.93 -6.25
CA GLY A 346 21.30 -0.73 -4.88
C GLY A 346 20.20 -0.60 -3.82
N TRP A 347 19.00 -1.10 -4.10
CA TRP A 347 17.98 -1.30 -3.07
C TRP A 347 18.06 -2.72 -2.50
N GLU A 348 17.80 -2.87 -1.21
CA GLU A 348 17.68 -4.17 -0.55
C GLU A 348 16.59 -4.09 0.53
N GLN A 349 15.91 -5.20 0.78
CA GLN A 349 15.03 -5.32 1.94
C GLN A 349 15.89 -5.39 3.20
N LYS A 350 15.64 -4.52 4.18
CA LYS A 350 16.39 -4.47 5.44
C LYS A 350 15.60 -5.00 6.63
N THR A 351 14.29 -4.81 6.64
CA THR A 351 13.45 -5.19 7.77
C THR A 351 12.93 -6.61 7.56
N THR A 352 13.17 -7.48 8.54
CA THR A 352 12.56 -8.81 8.53
C THR A 352 11.06 -8.72 8.84
N PHE A 353 10.27 -9.70 8.39
CA PHE A 353 8.85 -9.75 8.71
C PHE A 353 8.55 -9.66 10.22
N SER A 354 9.31 -10.40 11.04
CA SER A 354 9.09 -10.42 12.50
C SER A 354 9.34 -9.06 13.16
N GLU A 355 10.39 -8.34 12.76
CA GLU A 355 10.70 -7.01 13.28
C GLU A 355 9.64 -5.98 12.87
N GLY A 356 9.32 -5.94 11.57
CA GLY A 356 8.31 -5.03 11.06
C GLY A 356 6.92 -5.31 11.65
N LEU A 357 6.56 -6.59 11.84
CA LEU A 357 5.28 -6.99 12.42
C LEU A 357 5.18 -6.53 13.88
N SER A 358 6.24 -6.72 14.68
CA SER A 358 6.32 -6.25 16.07
C SER A 358 6.09 -4.74 16.19
N ILE A 359 6.82 -3.95 15.40
CA ILE A 359 6.67 -2.48 15.34
C ILE A 359 5.23 -2.10 14.97
N THR A 360 4.67 -2.81 13.99
CA THR A 360 3.32 -2.56 13.49
C THR A 360 2.28 -2.79 14.58
N ILE A 361 2.30 -3.97 15.22
CA ILE A 361 1.33 -4.33 16.27
C ILE A 361 1.41 -3.35 17.44
N ASP A 362 2.61 -3.04 17.91
CA ASP A 362 2.81 -2.11 19.02
C ASP A 362 2.29 -0.70 18.69
N TRP A 363 2.44 -0.26 17.45
CA TRP A 363 1.86 0.99 16.99
C TRP A 363 0.33 0.96 17.01
N TYR A 364 -0.31 -0.11 16.51
CA TYR A 364 -1.77 -0.23 16.53
C TYR A 364 -2.35 -0.27 17.94
N LYS A 365 -1.72 -1.02 18.86
CA LYS A 365 -2.13 -1.07 20.26
C LYS A 365 -2.13 0.31 20.91
N LYS A 366 -1.15 1.15 20.58
CA LYS A 366 -0.98 2.45 21.22
C LYS A 366 -1.77 3.58 20.55
N TYR A 367 -1.90 3.56 19.22
CA TYR A 367 -2.43 4.70 18.46
C TYR A 367 -3.62 4.36 17.56
N GLY A 368 -3.81 3.08 17.20
CA GLY A 368 -4.75 2.66 16.15
C GLY A 368 -6.21 3.00 16.44
N GLU A 369 -6.64 2.92 17.70
CA GLU A 369 -8.01 3.22 18.14
C GLU A 369 -8.46 4.65 17.86
N ASN A 370 -7.53 5.60 17.87
CA ASN A 370 -7.83 7.04 17.77
C ASN A 370 -7.30 7.68 16.49
N TRP A 371 -6.67 6.91 15.60
CA TRP A 371 -5.96 7.47 14.44
C TRP A 371 -6.88 7.85 13.27
N TRP A 372 -8.00 7.13 13.08
CA TRP A 372 -8.97 7.34 12.00
C TRP A 372 -10.38 7.70 12.52
N GLY A 373 -10.51 7.99 13.82
CA GLY A 373 -11.81 8.14 14.48
C GLY A 373 -12.46 6.77 14.75
N ASP A 374 -13.79 6.71 14.78
CA ASP A 374 -14.51 5.45 15.02
C ASP A 374 -14.33 4.47 13.84
N ILE A 375 -13.60 3.38 14.11
CA ILE A 375 -13.29 2.29 13.18
C ILE A 375 -14.11 1.03 13.44
N THR A 376 -15.09 1.07 14.34
CA THR A 376 -15.83 -0.13 14.78
C THR A 376 -16.50 -0.86 13.62
N LYS A 377 -17.08 -0.12 12.67
CA LYS A 377 -17.70 -0.68 11.45
C LYS A 377 -16.68 -1.23 10.44
N VAL A 378 -15.41 -0.83 10.53
CA VAL A 378 -14.32 -1.26 9.64
C VAL A 378 -13.78 -2.62 10.06
N LEU A 379 -13.81 -2.91 11.37
CA LEU A 379 -13.31 -4.14 11.95
C LEU A 379 -14.24 -5.34 11.76
N THR A 380 -15.40 -5.17 11.12
CA THR A 380 -16.25 -6.30 10.72
C THR A 380 -15.55 -7.17 9.66
N PRO A 381 -15.92 -8.45 9.50
CA PRO A 381 -15.35 -9.33 8.49
C PRO A 381 -15.54 -8.79 7.06
N PHE A 382 -16.74 -8.30 6.74
CA PHE A 382 -17.11 -7.79 5.41
C PHE A 382 -17.58 -6.31 5.46
N PRO A 383 -16.67 -5.34 5.64
CA PRO A 383 -17.07 -3.93 5.60
C PRO A 383 -17.50 -3.52 4.18
N ILE A 384 -18.55 -2.69 4.06
CA ILE A 384 -19.01 -2.12 2.78
C ILE A 384 -18.77 -0.62 2.79
N VAL A 385 -18.24 -0.07 1.69
CA VAL A 385 -18.13 1.38 1.50
C VAL A 385 -19.36 1.91 0.77
N ALA A 386 -20.05 2.86 1.39
CA ALA A 386 -21.18 3.59 0.82
C ALA A 386 -20.85 5.09 0.78
N GLY A 387 -20.47 5.60 -0.40
CA GLY A 387 -19.96 6.97 -0.54
C GLY A 387 -18.60 7.15 0.14
N THR A 388 -18.52 8.02 1.14
CA THR A 388 -17.30 8.27 1.94
C THR A 388 -17.32 7.58 3.31
N GLU A 389 -18.33 6.76 3.59
CA GLU A 389 -18.48 6.06 4.87
C GLU A 389 -18.37 4.54 4.70
N ILE A 390 -17.88 3.88 5.76
CA ILE A 390 -17.96 2.42 5.89
C ILE A 390 -19.19 2.08 6.74
N ILE A 391 -20.03 1.22 6.17
CA ILE A 391 -21.15 0.57 6.86
C ILE A 391 -20.81 -0.91 7.07
N ALA A 392 -21.29 -1.49 8.17
CA ALA A 392 -21.27 -2.94 8.31
C ALA A 392 -22.15 -3.53 7.20
N SER A 393 -21.71 -4.61 6.54
CA SER A 393 -22.63 -5.41 5.76
C SER A 393 -23.77 -5.83 6.68
N GLY A 394 -25.02 -5.77 6.20
CA GLY A 394 -26.16 -6.33 6.95
C GLY A 394 -26.05 -7.85 7.15
N GLU A 395 -25.01 -8.47 6.59
CA GLU A 395 -24.57 -9.82 6.89
C GLU A 395 -23.89 -9.84 8.27
N ASN A 396 -24.71 -9.93 9.33
CA ASN A 396 -24.21 -10.62 10.51
C ASN A 396 -23.86 -12.03 10.03
N LEU A 397 -22.58 -12.41 10.09
CA LEU A 397 -22.20 -13.81 9.91
C LEU A 397 -23.07 -14.64 10.86
N GLU A 398 -23.98 -15.44 10.31
CA GLU A 398 -24.70 -16.42 11.10
C GLU A 398 -23.65 -17.41 11.64
N ASP A 399 -23.82 -17.91 12.87
CA ASP A 399 -22.87 -18.87 13.47
C ASP A 399 -22.63 -20.10 12.55
N SER A 400 -23.54 -20.38 11.61
CA SER A 400 -23.41 -21.42 10.58
C SER A 400 -22.41 -21.14 9.46
N GLU A 401 -22.00 -19.88 9.23
CA GLU A 401 -20.98 -19.51 8.25
C GLU A 401 -19.57 -19.48 8.86
N ILE A 402 -19.47 -19.65 10.19
CA ILE A 402 -18.22 -19.66 10.92
C ILE A 402 -17.82 -21.09 11.27
N THR A 403 -16.74 -21.58 10.68
CA THR A 403 -16.23 -22.93 10.95
C THR A 403 -15.05 -22.90 11.93
N GLU A 404 -14.97 -23.94 12.76
CA GLU A 404 -13.82 -24.18 13.63
C GLU A 404 -12.58 -24.62 12.84
N ILE A 405 -11.40 -24.35 13.39
CA ILE A 405 -10.12 -24.80 12.82
C ILE A 405 -9.93 -26.29 13.08
N ASP A 406 -9.65 -27.03 12.01
CA ASP A 406 -9.16 -28.41 12.07
C ASP A 406 -7.64 -28.44 11.85
N LEU A 407 -6.89 -28.67 12.94
CA LEU A 407 -5.41 -28.65 12.92
C LEU A 407 -4.80 -29.95 12.41
N ASP A 408 -5.55 -31.06 12.38
CA ASP A 408 -5.01 -32.38 11.98
C ASP A 408 -4.63 -32.42 10.49
N ASN A 409 -5.12 -31.46 9.69
CA ASN A 409 -4.77 -31.28 8.28
C ASN A 409 -3.78 -30.13 7.99
N THR A 410 -3.41 -29.30 8.99
CA THR A 410 -2.62 -28.07 8.75
C THR A 410 -1.22 -28.09 9.37
N ILE A 411 -0.92 -28.98 10.33
CA ILE A 411 0.42 -29.12 10.91
C ILE A 411 1.16 -30.31 10.28
N SER A 412 1.67 -30.12 9.07
CA SER A 412 2.81 -30.90 8.58
C SER A 412 4.01 -29.98 8.43
N PRO A 413 5.04 -30.07 9.29
CA PRO A 413 6.24 -29.26 9.13
C PRO A 413 6.99 -29.72 7.87
N GLY A 414 6.83 -28.96 6.80
CA GLY A 414 7.55 -29.13 5.54
C GLY A 414 9.00 -28.71 5.68
N ASP A 415 9.80 -29.50 6.40
CA ASP A 415 11.25 -29.36 6.50
C ASP A 415 11.91 -29.88 5.20
N LYS A 416 11.63 -29.20 4.07
CA LYS A 416 12.41 -29.39 2.83
C LYS A 416 13.57 -28.41 2.84
N LYS A 417 14.67 -28.81 3.48
CA LYS A 417 16.01 -28.25 3.23
C LYS A 417 16.23 -28.17 1.72
N ARG A 418 16.22 -26.96 1.15
CA ARG A 418 16.80 -26.71 -0.19
C ARG A 418 18.29 -27.03 -0.09
N LYS A 419 18.71 -28.13 -0.73
CA LYS A 419 20.11 -28.37 -1.04
C LYS A 419 20.57 -27.28 -2.01
N VAL A 420 21.49 -26.44 -1.55
CA VAL A 420 22.31 -25.61 -2.42
C VAL A 420 23.38 -26.55 -3.00
N ASP A 421 23.06 -27.23 -4.08
CA ASP A 421 24.07 -27.98 -4.84
C ASP A 421 24.82 -26.99 -5.73
N GLY A 422 25.91 -26.45 -5.17
CA GLY A 422 26.95 -25.80 -5.94
C GLY A 422 27.67 -26.84 -6.78
N THR A 423 27.68 -26.66 -8.11
CA THR A 423 28.63 -27.34 -8.99
C THR A 423 29.24 -26.30 -9.94
N PRO A 424 30.57 -26.28 -10.15
CA PRO A 424 31.25 -25.21 -10.86
C PRO A 424 31.11 -25.37 -12.38
N MET A 425 30.91 -24.26 -13.11
CA MET A 425 31.10 -24.22 -14.55
C MET A 425 32.56 -24.57 -14.89
N GLN A 426 32.77 -25.78 -15.41
CA GLN A 426 33.97 -26.12 -16.16
C GLN A 426 33.92 -25.46 -17.54
N ALA A 427 34.99 -24.77 -17.86
CA ALA A 427 35.27 -24.21 -19.17
C ALA A 427 35.32 -25.31 -20.23
N VAL A 428 34.68 -25.06 -21.38
CA VAL A 428 35.02 -25.73 -22.63
C VAL A 428 35.35 -24.65 -23.66
N ARG A 429 36.66 -24.55 -23.94
CA ARG A 429 37.19 -23.97 -25.17
C ARG A 429 37.03 -25.02 -26.28
N ALA A 430 36.44 -24.62 -27.40
CA ALA A 430 36.91 -24.84 -28.76
C ALA A 430 36.12 -23.92 -29.69
#